data_AF-A0A348UX42-F1
#
_entry.id   AF-A0A348UX42-F1
#
_cell.length_a   1.000
_cell.length_b   1.000
_cell.length_c   1.000
_cell.angle_alpha   90.00
_cell.angle_beta   90.00
_cell.angle_gamma   90.00
#
_symmetry.space_group_name_H-M   'P 1'
#
loop_
_entity.id
_entity.type
_entity.pdbx_description
1 polymer ?
#
loop_
_entity_poly.entity_id
_entity_poly.type
_entity_poly.pdbx_seq_one_letter_code
_entity_poly.pdbx_strand_id
1 'polypeptide(L)'
;MKNDRLMISGSAFALVVQAVLEKGGTARFKATGSSMTPTIRNNDVVSISPYKENRPKVGDVVALLDRDDNRIIIHRIIKQRERMFLLKGDGLWRSDGFFPREWMAGIISEVERNGTLISMDR
;
A
#
# COMPACT_ATOMS: atom_id res chain seq x y z
N MET A 1 6.33 29.46 -4.19
CA MET A 1 7.02 28.33 -3.52
C MET A 1 7.73 27.52 -4.58
N LYS A 2 9.05 27.32 -4.46
CA LYS A 2 9.77 26.42 -5.37
C LYS A 2 9.29 25.00 -5.10
N ASN A 3 8.77 24.33 -6.12
CA ASN A 3 8.55 22.89 -6.10
C ASN A 3 9.93 22.23 -6.28
N ASP A 4 10.67 22.10 -5.19
CA ASP A 4 11.92 21.36 -5.20
C ASP A 4 11.59 19.88 -5.40
N ARG A 5 11.64 19.46 -6.67
CA ARG A 5 11.43 18.06 -7.06
C ARG A 5 12.74 17.30 -6.87
N LEU A 6 12.73 16.39 -5.93
CA LEU A 6 13.81 15.41 -5.77
C LEU A 6 13.51 14.18 -6.63
N MET A 7 14.42 13.82 -7.52
CA MET A 7 14.37 12.55 -8.25
C MET A 7 15.16 11.48 -7.48
N ILE A 8 14.48 10.40 -7.10
CA ILE A 8 15.09 9.24 -6.43
C ILE A 8 14.67 7.96 -7.15
N SER A 9 15.47 6.90 -6.99
CA SER A 9 15.10 5.57 -7.51
C SER A 9 13.85 5.03 -6.80
N GLY A 10 13.17 4.07 -7.43
CA GLY A 10 12.05 3.36 -6.79
C GLY A 10 12.46 2.67 -5.48
N SER A 11 13.68 2.12 -5.44
CA SER A 11 14.25 1.51 -4.23
C SER A 11 14.45 2.52 -3.10
N ALA A 12 15.03 3.69 -3.40
CA ALA A 12 15.19 4.74 -2.41
C ALA A 12 13.83 5.29 -1.95
N PHE A 13 12.86 5.38 -2.85
CA PHE A 13 11.49 5.78 -2.51
C PHE A 13 10.84 4.80 -1.51
N ALA A 14 10.96 3.49 -1.73
CA ALA A 14 10.43 2.49 -0.81
C ALA A 14 11.06 2.60 0.59
N LEU A 15 12.37 2.81 0.67
CA LEU A 15 13.08 3.02 1.94
C LEU A 15 12.61 4.29 2.67
N VAL A 16 12.37 5.38 1.95
CA VAL A 16 11.83 6.61 2.54
C VAL A 16 10.43 6.37 3.11
N VAL A 17 9.55 5.70 2.36
CA VAL A 17 8.20 5.37 2.84
C VAL A 17 8.28 4.47 4.07
N GLN A 18 9.12 3.44 4.05
CA GLN A 18 9.34 2.57 5.20
C GLN A 18 9.75 3.37 6.44
N ALA A 19 10.76 4.23 6.32
CA ALA A 19 11.25 5.04 7.43
C ALA A 19 10.18 6.01 8.00
N VAL A 20 9.30 6.54 7.14
CA VAL A 20 8.16 7.36 7.60
C VAL A 20 7.19 6.53 8.43
N LEU A 21 6.84 5.33 7.95
CA LEU A 21 5.90 4.43 8.63
C LEU A 21 6.46 3.91 9.97
N GLU A 22 7.74 3.55 10.02
CA GLU A 22 8.42 3.09 11.24
C GLU A 22 8.46 4.17 12.32
N LYS A 23 8.50 5.45 11.94
CA LYS A 23 8.40 6.59 12.85
C LYS A 23 6.96 6.95 13.25
N GLY A 24 5.97 6.15 12.86
CA GLY A 24 4.58 6.38 13.20
C GLY A 24 3.86 7.39 12.30
N GLY A 25 4.53 7.88 11.25
CA GLY A 25 4.00 8.84 10.29
C GLY A 25 3.22 8.19 9.16
N THR A 26 2.47 9.00 8.40
CA THR A 26 1.69 8.56 7.23
C THR A 26 2.41 9.01 5.96
N ALA A 27 2.65 8.07 5.03
CA ALA A 27 3.25 8.37 3.75
C ALA A 27 2.15 8.58 2.70
N ARG A 28 2.16 9.74 2.02
CA ARG A 28 1.18 10.09 0.99
C ARG A 28 1.86 10.29 -0.36
N PHE A 29 1.43 9.55 -1.38
CA PHE A 29 2.03 9.60 -2.71
C PHE A 29 1.07 9.13 -3.80
N LYS A 30 1.46 9.37 -5.04
CA LYS A 30 0.67 8.99 -6.20
C LYS A 30 0.90 7.52 -6.56
N ALA A 31 -0.15 6.73 -6.61
CA ALA A 31 -0.12 5.35 -7.04
C ALA A 31 0.12 5.24 -8.57
N THR A 32 0.85 4.20 -8.96
CA THR A 32 1.14 3.87 -10.35
C THR A 32 0.68 2.46 -10.67
N GLY A 33 0.34 2.21 -11.94
CA GLY A 33 -0.11 0.91 -12.42
C GLY A 33 -1.62 0.68 -12.28
N SER A 34 -2.06 -0.55 -12.51
CA SER A 34 -3.48 -0.92 -12.63
C SER A 34 -3.89 -2.15 -11.82
N SER A 35 -2.98 -2.77 -11.05
CA SER A 35 -3.25 -4.01 -10.32
C SER A 35 -4.41 -3.89 -9.33
N MET A 36 -4.64 -2.69 -8.80
CA MET A 36 -5.71 -2.37 -7.84
C MET A 36 -6.95 -1.73 -8.48
N THR A 37 -7.04 -1.64 -9.80
CA THR A 37 -8.24 -1.12 -10.47
C THR A 37 -9.38 -2.12 -10.27
N PRO A 38 -10.60 -1.69 -9.86
CA PRO A 38 -11.10 -0.31 -9.86
C PRO A 38 -10.90 0.50 -8.57
N THR A 39 -10.51 -0.13 -7.47
CA THR A 39 -10.42 0.49 -6.14
C THR A 39 -9.40 1.61 -6.12
N ILE A 40 -8.15 1.34 -6.51
CA ILE A 40 -7.09 2.34 -6.67
C ILE A 40 -6.69 2.37 -8.13
N ARG A 41 -6.73 3.55 -8.73
CA ARG A 41 -6.40 3.79 -10.14
C ARG A 41 -5.05 4.49 -10.26
N ASN A 42 -4.44 4.33 -11.43
CA ASN A 42 -3.26 5.09 -11.80
C ASN A 42 -3.51 6.59 -11.60
N ASN A 43 -2.56 7.27 -10.97
CA ASN A 43 -2.62 8.68 -10.55
C ASN A 43 -3.49 9.02 -9.34
N ASP A 44 -4.20 8.06 -8.73
CA ASP A 44 -4.79 8.30 -7.42
C ASP A 44 -3.70 8.62 -6.39
N VAL A 45 -4.02 9.44 -5.40
CA VAL A 45 -3.14 9.70 -4.27
C VAL A 45 -3.55 8.79 -3.12
N VAL A 46 -2.61 7.98 -2.63
CA VAL A 46 -2.84 7.03 -1.54
C VAL A 46 -2.09 7.48 -0.30
N SER A 47 -2.71 7.27 0.86
CA SER A 47 -2.09 7.45 2.18
C SER A 47 -1.86 6.08 2.81
N ILE A 48 -0.62 5.75 3.13
CA ILE A 48 -0.26 4.56 3.91
C ILE A 48 -0.03 4.99 5.34
N SER A 49 -0.74 4.36 6.27
CA SER A 49 -0.57 4.57 7.71
C SER A 49 -0.01 3.32 8.38
N PRO A 50 0.76 3.47 9.47
CA PRO A 50 1.17 2.35 10.30
C PRO A 50 -0.05 1.68 10.92
N TYR A 51 0.01 0.37 11.12
CA TYR A 51 -0.99 -0.32 11.94
C TYR A 51 -0.81 0.10 13.39
N LYS A 52 -1.64 1.03 13.87
CA LYS A 52 -1.46 1.55 15.24
C LYS A 52 -1.89 0.56 16.32
N GLU A 53 -2.96 -0.21 16.15
CA GLU A 53 -3.40 -1.20 17.17
C GLU A 53 -4.20 -2.38 16.58
N ASN A 54 -4.85 -2.20 15.43
CA ASN A 54 -5.63 -3.24 14.78
C ASN A 54 -4.75 -4.26 14.05
N ARG A 55 -5.10 -5.54 14.17
CA ARG A 55 -4.56 -6.60 13.29
C ARG A 55 -5.11 -6.41 11.88
N PRO A 56 -4.34 -6.71 10.81
CA PRO A 56 -4.89 -6.77 9.47
C PRO A 56 -6.05 -7.74 9.41
N LYS A 57 -7.06 -7.38 8.62
CA LYS A 57 -8.27 -8.19 8.42
C LYS A 57 -8.47 -8.46 6.94
N VAL A 58 -9.23 -9.50 6.65
CA VAL A 58 -9.76 -9.71 5.29
C VAL A 58 -10.53 -8.45 4.89
N GLY A 59 -10.26 -7.96 3.69
CA GLY A 59 -10.79 -6.69 3.18
C GLY A 59 -9.78 -5.55 3.20
N ASP A 60 -8.83 -5.53 4.15
CA ASP A 60 -7.83 -4.46 4.23
C ASP A 60 -6.96 -4.42 2.97
N VAL A 61 -6.64 -3.21 2.51
CA VAL A 61 -5.63 -2.98 1.48
C VAL A 61 -4.33 -2.60 2.17
N VAL A 62 -3.29 -3.37 1.92
CA VAL A 62 -2.00 -3.26 2.61
C VAL A 62 -0.88 -2.95 1.65
N ALA A 63 0.15 -2.30 2.18
CA ALA A 63 1.40 -2.09 1.48
C ALA A 63 2.44 -3.11 1.95
N LEU A 64 2.98 -3.88 1.00
CA LEU A 64 4.16 -4.71 1.17
C LEU A 64 5.39 -3.96 0.69
N LEU A 65 6.51 -4.19 1.37
CA LEU A 65 7.83 -3.87 0.84
C LEU A 65 8.39 -5.15 0.22
N ASP A 66 8.46 -5.16 -1.11
CA ASP A 66 9.12 -6.21 -1.85
C ASP A 66 10.62 -6.18 -1.53
N ARG A 67 11.12 -7.27 -0.95
CA ARG A 67 12.50 -7.37 -0.44
C ARG A 67 13.51 -7.56 -1.55
N ASP A 68 13.09 -8.06 -2.71
CA ASP A 68 13.99 -8.33 -3.83
C ASP A 68 14.24 -7.04 -4.61
N ASP A 69 13.18 -6.30 -4.94
CA ASP A 69 13.26 -5.10 -5.78
C ASP A 69 13.19 -3.76 -5.00
N ASN A 70 13.02 -3.80 -3.66
CA ASN A 70 12.73 -2.63 -2.82
C ASN A 70 11.59 -1.79 -3.41
N ARG A 71 10.44 -2.43 -3.67
CA ARG A 71 9.25 -1.76 -4.23
C ARG A 71 8.10 -1.84 -3.25
N ILE A 72 7.20 -0.85 -3.35
CA ILE A 72 5.94 -0.87 -2.61
C ILE A 72 4.90 -1.56 -3.47
N ILE A 73 4.35 -2.66 -2.98
CA ILE A 73 3.23 -3.37 -3.60
C ILE A 73 2.00 -3.14 -2.74
N ILE A 74 0.93 -2.59 -3.33
CA ILE A 74 -0.33 -2.33 -2.63
C ILE A 74 -1.36 -3.34 -3.10
N HIS A 75 -1.80 -4.26 -2.25
CA HIS A 75 -2.79 -5.29 -2.60
C HIS A 75 -3.76 -5.56 -1.44
N ARG A 76 -4.87 -6.23 -1.73
CA ARG A 76 -5.93 -6.51 -0.76
C ARG A 76 -5.75 -7.88 -0.09
N ILE A 77 -6.02 -7.94 1.21
CA ILE A 77 -6.16 -9.20 1.94
C ILE A 77 -7.49 -9.85 1.54
N ILE A 78 -7.43 -10.96 0.83
CA ILE A 78 -8.63 -11.71 0.40
C ILE A 78 -8.90 -12.94 1.27
N LYS A 79 -7.90 -13.41 2.04
CA LYS A 79 -8.06 -14.53 2.97
C LYS A 79 -7.04 -14.44 4.09
N GLN A 80 -7.43 -14.89 5.29
CA GLN A 80 -6.51 -15.13 6.40
C GLN A 80 -6.49 -16.62 6.73
N ARG A 81 -5.29 -17.16 7.01
CA ARG A 81 -5.09 -18.50 7.58
C ARG A 81 -4.06 -18.38 8.70
N GLU A 82 -4.46 -18.68 9.93
CA GLU A 82 -3.60 -18.50 11.11
C GLU A 82 -3.02 -17.07 11.16
N ARG A 83 -1.69 -16.93 11.03
CA ARG A 83 -0.94 -15.67 11.02
C ARG A 83 -0.52 -15.21 9.62
N MET A 84 -1.03 -15.87 8.58
CA MET A 84 -0.72 -15.62 7.18
C MET A 84 -1.92 -15.02 6.46
N PHE A 85 -1.63 -14.15 5.49
CA PHE A 85 -2.63 -13.40 4.72
C PHE A 85 -2.41 -13.61 3.24
N LEU A 86 -3.45 -14.04 2.53
CA LEU A 86 -3.46 -14.14 1.08
C LEU A 86 -3.74 -12.77 0.49
N LEU A 87 -2.81 -12.27 -0.32
CA LEU A 87 -2.91 -10.97 -0.96
C LEU A 87 -3.26 -11.12 -2.44
N LYS A 88 -3.95 -10.12 -2.97
CA LYS A 88 -4.29 -10.05 -4.39
C LYS A 88 -4.56 -8.60 -4.80
N GLY A 89 -4.09 -8.20 -5.97
CA GLY A 89 -4.53 -6.97 -6.63
C GLY A 89 -5.98 -7.08 -7.11
N ASP A 90 -6.82 -6.09 -6.83
CA ASP A 90 -8.26 -6.13 -7.14
C ASP A 90 -8.55 -6.40 -8.63
N GLY A 91 -7.72 -5.90 -9.54
CA GLY A 91 -7.81 -6.09 -11.00
C GLY A 91 -7.07 -7.30 -11.56
N LEU A 92 -6.36 -8.07 -10.73
CA LEU A 92 -5.60 -9.25 -11.16
C LEU A 92 -6.45 -10.52 -11.08
N TRP A 93 -6.10 -11.58 -11.83
CA TRP A 93 -6.76 -12.88 -11.71
C TRP A 93 -6.11 -13.78 -10.66
N ARG A 94 -4.79 -13.67 -10.51
CA ARG A 94 -3.99 -14.49 -9.59
C ARG A 94 -3.71 -13.73 -8.29
N SER A 95 -3.72 -14.45 -7.18
CA SER A 95 -3.23 -13.97 -5.88
C SER A 95 -1.70 -14.01 -5.83
N ASP A 96 -1.12 -13.19 -4.96
CA ASP A 96 0.33 -13.09 -4.79
C ASP A 96 0.90 -14.21 -3.91
N GLY A 97 0.04 -14.90 -3.15
CA GLY A 97 0.42 -15.93 -2.19
C GLY A 97 0.16 -15.50 -0.74
N PHE A 98 0.58 -16.35 0.21
CA PHE A 98 0.41 -16.12 1.64
C PHE A 98 1.63 -15.40 2.22
N PHE A 99 1.38 -14.26 2.86
CA PHE A 99 2.42 -13.43 3.49
C PHE A 99 2.18 -13.31 4.99
N PRO A 100 3.25 -13.29 5.80
CA PRO A 100 3.14 -13.07 7.23
C PRO A 100 2.88 -11.57 7.50
N ARG A 101 2.31 -11.24 8.67
CA ARG A 101 2.01 -9.85 9.05
C ARG A 101 3.22 -8.95 8.92
N GLU A 102 4.39 -9.45 9.29
CA GLU A 102 5.65 -8.72 9.43
C GLU A 102 6.16 -8.17 8.09
N TRP A 103 5.63 -8.64 6.96
CA TRP A 103 5.97 -8.13 5.63
C TRP A 103 5.09 -6.95 5.20
N MET A 104 4.02 -6.67 5.94
CA MET A 104 3.14 -5.53 5.69
C MET A 104 3.69 -4.28 6.38
N ALA A 105 4.13 -3.33 5.58
CA ALA A 105 4.66 -2.05 6.05
C ALA A 105 3.56 -1.14 6.61
N GLY A 106 2.35 -1.23 6.08
CA GLY A 106 1.22 -0.43 6.55
C GLY A 106 -0.09 -0.76 5.85
N ILE A 107 -1.13 0.00 6.20
CA ILE A 107 -2.46 -0.10 5.63
C ILE A 107 -2.76 1.16 4.81
N ILE A 108 -3.47 1.00 3.69
CA ILE A 108 -4.03 2.15 2.98
C ILE A 108 -5.15 2.74 3.84
N SER A 109 -4.93 3.94 4.36
CA SER A 109 -5.91 4.63 5.20
C SER A 109 -6.84 5.52 4.39
N GLU A 110 -6.36 6.06 3.27
CA GLU A 110 -7.12 6.97 2.40
C GLU A 110 -6.70 6.80 0.94
N VAL A 111 -7.67 7.03 0.04
CA VAL A 111 -7.45 7.13 -1.40
C VAL A 111 -8.16 8.39 -1.87
N GLU A 112 -7.45 9.22 -2.62
CA GLU A 112 -7.97 10.43 -3.25
C GLU A 112 -7.85 10.32 -4.77
N ARG A 113 -8.97 10.59 -5.45
CA ARG A 113 -9.04 10.61 -6.91
C ARG A 113 -9.52 11.98 -7.37
N ASN A 114 -8.70 12.66 -8.17
CA ASN A 114 -9.01 14.00 -8.70
C ASN A 114 -9.43 15.00 -7.59
N GLY A 115 -8.76 14.98 -6.44
CA GLY A 115 -9.08 15.87 -5.32
C GLY A 115 -10.23 15.39 -4.41
N THR A 116 -10.87 14.26 -4.72
CA THR A 116 -11.99 13.73 -3.93
C THR A 116 -11.58 12.47 -3.18
N LEU A 117 -11.86 12.41 -1.88
CA LEU A 117 -11.69 11.20 -1.09
C LEU A 117 -12.64 10.10 -1.57
N ILE A 118 -12.12 8.91 -1.76
CA ILE A 118 -12.85 7.74 -2.24
C ILE A 118 -13.06 6.78 -1.08
N SER A 119 -14.32 6.36 -0.88
CA SER A 119 -14.62 5.27 0.04
C SER A 119 -14.03 3.99 -0.50
N MET A 120 -13.28 3.30 0.35
CA MET A 120 -12.79 1.96 0.06
C MET A 120 -13.74 0.96 0.70
N ASP A 121 -14.29 0.05 -0.11
CA ASP A 121 -15.00 -1.11 0.43
C ASP A 121 -14.00 -1.93 1.26
N ARG A 122 -14.35 -2.17 2.52
CA ARG A 122 -13.59 -3.01 3.46
C ARG A 122 -14.30 -4.34 3.60
#